data_AF-A0A090TAF8-F1
#
_entry.id   AF-A0A090TAF8-F1
#
_cell.length_a   1.000
_cell.length_b   1.000
_cell.length_c   1.000
_cell.angle_alpha   90.00
_cell.angle_beta   90.00
_cell.angle_gamma   90.00
#
_symmetry.space_group_name_H-M   'P 1'
#
loop_
_entity.id
_entity.type
_entity.pdbx_description
1 polymer ?
#
loop_
_entity_poly.entity_id
_entity_poly.type
_entity_poly.pdbx_seq_one_letter_code
_entity_poly.pdbx_strand_id
1 'polypeptide(L)'
;MRLGRGYLSIALHELGGDVLIDTKIEIHEVDQEDVLARLLYEIEDFFESYSEQLDRVTSIALTLPGLVNSDKGIVLQMPHYNVKNLNVAEEIFKVTGLPVFVANDTRAWALAENLFGHSQDCDNSVLISIHHGLGAGII
;
A
#
# COMPACT_ATOMS: atom_id res chain seq x y z
N MET A 1 -3.11 -2.17 -2.30
CA MET A 1 -3.47 -0.77 -2.04
C MET A 1 -2.23 0.14 -2.11
N ARG A 2 -2.41 1.36 -2.60
CA ARG A 2 -1.38 2.42 -2.59
C ARG A 2 -1.99 3.73 -2.08
N LEU A 3 -1.44 4.28 -1.00
CA LEU A 3 -1.78 5.63 -0.52
C LEU A 3 -0.76 6.62 -1.10
N GLY A 4 -1.16 7.32 -2.15
CA GLY A 4 -0.37 8.34 -2.84
C GLY A 4 -0.65 9.75 -2.34
N ARG A 5 -0.14 10.77 -3.05
CA ARG A 5 -0.39 12.18 -2.70
C ARG A 5 -1.79 12.59 -3.16
N GLY A 6 -2.74 12.68 -2.23
CA GLY A 6 -4.13 13.09 -2.48
C GLY A 6 -4.97 12.01 -3.16
N TYR A 7 -4.55 10.76 -3.13
CA TYR A 7 -5.33 9.65 -3.68
C TYR A 7 -5.03 8.33 -2.98
N LEU A 8 -6.01 7.44 -3.03
CA LEU A 8 -5.92 6.04 -2.66
C LEU A 8 -6.20 5.18 -3.90
N SER A 9 -5.35 4.21 -4.17
CA SER A 9 -5.61 3.17 -5.16
C SER A 9 -5.87 1.84 -4.46
N ILE A 10 -6.99 1.20 -4.78
CA ILE A 10 -7.36 -0.13 -4.27
C ILE A 10 -7.45 -1.05 -5.48
N ALA A 11 -6.69 -2.12 -5.45
CA ALA A 11 -6.69 -3.09 -6.52
C ALA A 11 -6.79 -4.50 -5.93
N LEU A 12 -7.66 -5.31 -6.54
CA LEU A 12 -7.80 -6.73 -6.26
C LEU A 12 -6.85 -7.48 -7.20
N HIS A 13 -6.04 -8.38 -6.64
CA HIS A 13 -5.12 -9.20 -7.42
C HIS A 13 -5.42 -10.68 -7.20
N GLU A 14 -5.20 -11.48 -8.23
CA GLU A 14 -5.05 -12.92 -8.06
C GLU A 14 -3.70 -13.22 -7.40
N LEU A 15 -3.53 -14.41 -6.81
CA LEU A 15 -2.31 -14.80 -6.10
C LEU A 15 -1.04 -14.74 -6.99
N GLY A 16 -1.20 -14.86 -8.31
CA GLY A 16 -0.13 -14.73 -9.29
C GLY A 16 0.34 -13.29 -9.54
N GLY A 17 -0.36 -12.28 -9.02
CA GLY A 17 -0.03 -10.86 -9.17
C GLY A 17 -0.84 -10.13 -10.25
N ASP A 18 -1.65 -10.84 -11.04
CA ASP A 18 -2.51 -10.23 -12.06
C ASP A 18 -3.61 -9.37 -11.42
N VAL A 19 -3.83 -8.19 -11.99
CA VAL A 19 -4.83 -7.22 -11.51
C VAL A 19 -6.21 -7.57 -12.07
N LEU A 20 -7.17 -7.85 -11.20
CA LEU A 20 -8.55 -8.15 -11.57
C LEU A 20 -9.42 -6.89 -11.59
N ILE A 21 -9.24 -6.03 -10.59
CA ILE A 21 -10.00 -4.80 -10.37
C ILE A 21 -9.03 -3.74 -9.88
N ASP A 22 -9.15 -2.51 -10.36
CA ASP A 22 -8.39 -1.36 -9.88
C ASP A 22 -9.30 -0.12 -9.83
N THR A 23 -9.34 0.52 -8.66
CA THR A 23 -10.03 1.78 -8.45
C THR A 23 -9.06 2.82 -7.90
N LYS A 24 -9.29 4.07 -8.31
CA LYS A 24 -8.54 5.22 -7.82
C LYS A 24 -9.52 6.25 -7.27
N ILE A 25 -9.28 6.63 -6.02
CA ILE A 25 -10.14 7.49 -5.23
C ILE A 25 -9.34 8.74 -4.85
N GLU A 26 -9.95 9.92 -4.99
CA GLU A 26 -9.36 11.16 -4.49
C GLU A 26 -9.53 11.28 -2.97
N ILE A 27 -8.43 11.61 -2.31
CA ILE A 27 -8.34 11.80 -0.85
C ILE A 27 -8.01 13.28 -0.63
N HIS A 28 -8.92 13.98 0.02
CA HIS A 28 -8.80 15.42 0.29
C HIS A 28 -8.40 15.68 1.76
N GLU A 29 -8.58 14.66 2.59
CA GLU A 29 -8.20 14.61 3.99
C GLU A 29 -6.66 14.71 4.11
N VAL A 30 -6.20 15.44 5.13
CA VAL A 30 -4.77 15.67 5.36
C VAL A 30 -4.35 15.17 6.73
N ASP A 31 -5.20 15.36 7.75
CA ASP A 31 -4.89 14.97 9.11
C ASP A 31 -5.09 13.47 9.35
N GLN A 32 -4.25 12.91 10.23
CA GLN A 32 -4.13 11.47 10.42
C GLN A 32 -5.46 10.75 10.68
N GLU A 33 -6.31 11.32 11.55
CA GLU A 33 -7.58 10.69 11.93
C GLU A 33 -8.56 10.64 10.75
N ASP A 34 -8.66 11.74 10.00
CA ASP A 34 -9.54 11.83 8.84
C ASP A 34 -9.06 10.93 7.70
N VAL A 35 -7.75 10.90 7.43
CA VAL A 35 -7.15 10.03 6.41
C VAL A 35 -7.35 8.56 6.76
N LEU A 36 -7.19 8.19 8.03
CA LEU A 36 -7.43 6.82 8.48
C LEU A 36 -8.92 6.46 8.33
N ALA A 37 -9.82 7.31 8.82
CA ALA A 37 -11.25 7.07 8.73
C ALA A 37 -11.69 6.92 7.26
N ARG A 38 -11.20 7.80 6.38
CA ARG A 38 -11.46 7.72 4.95
C ARG A 38 -10.90 6.43 4.35
N LEU A 39 -9.67 6.05 4.68
CA LEU A 39 -9.07 4.81 4.18
C LEU A 39 -9.89 3.57 4.60
N LEU A 40 -10.34 3.50 5.85
CA LEU A 40 -11.14 2.38 6.34
C LEU A 40 -12.50 2.32 5.65
N TYR A 41 -13.16 3.47 5.48
CA TYR A 41 -14.42 3.56 4.73
C TYR A 41 -14.26 3.05 3.29
N GLU A 42 -13.22 3.48 2.58
CA GLU A 42 -12.99 3.06 1.19
C GLU A 42 -12.63 1.57 1.08
N ILE A 43 -12.02 0.97 2.12
CA ILE A 43 -11.84 -0.48 2.18
C ILE A 43 -13.20 -1.18 2.27
N GLU A 44 -14.03 -0.79 3.24
CA GLU A 44 -15.37 -1.37 3.43
C GLU A 44 -16.22 -1.24 2.17
N ASP A 45 -16.27 -0.04 1.57
CA ASP A 45 -17.00 0.23 0.33
C ASP A 45 -16.51 -0.62 -0.84
N PHE A 46 -15.18 -0.86 -0.95
CA PHE A 46 -14.62 -1.76 -1.96
C PHE A 46 -15.07 -3.21 -1.75
N PHE A 47 -15.08 -3.69 -0.50
CA PHE A 47 -15.55 -5.04 -0.18
C PHE A 47 -17.05 -5.22 -0.49
N GLU A 48 -17.87 -4.21 -0.20
CA GLU A 48 -19.30 -4.24 -0.52
C GLU A 48 -19.56 -4.19 -2.03
N SER A 49 -18.92 -3.24 -2.72
CA SER A 49 -19.10 -2.99 -4.15
C SER A 49 -18.68 -4.15 -5.05
N TYR A 50 -17.67 -4.93 -4.61
CA TYR A 50 -17.12 -6.04 -5.39
C TYR A 50 -17.34 -7.41 -4.75
N SER A 51 -18.32 -7.52 -3.84
CA SER A 51 -18.63 -8.74 -3.09
C SER A 51 -18.89 -9.98 -3.96
N GLU A 52 -19.39 -9.82 -5.19
CA GLU A 52 -19.62 -10.95 -6.12
C GLU A 52 -18.33 -11.43 -6.83
N GLN A 53 -17.33 -10.56 -6.97
CA GLN A 53 -16.03 -10.86 -7.58
C GLN A 53 -14.99 -11.31 -6.55
N LEU A 54 -15.25 -11.01 -5.28
CA LEU A 54 -14.38 -11.39 -4.18
C LEU A 54 -14.56 -12.88 -3.86
N ASP A 55 -13.51 -13.65 -4.12
CA ASP A 55 -13.38 -15.01 -3.60
C ASP A 55 -12.59 -14.97 -2.26
N ARG A 56 -11.54 -15.77 -2.13
CA ARG A 56 -10.73 -15.83 -0.91
C ARG A 56 -9.65 -14.76 -0.89
N VAL A 57 -9.97 -13.59 -0.34
CA VAL A 57 -8.96 -12.57 -0.02
C VAL A 57 -8.09 -13.06 1.14
N THR A 58 -6.79 -13.19 0.91
CA THR A 58 -5.85 -13.73 1.90
C THR A 58 -5.17 -12.67 2.76
N SER A 59 -5.01 -11.46 2.22
CA SER A 59 -4.24 -10.38 2.86
C SER A 59 -4.47 -9.03 2.17
N ILE A 60 -4.06 -7.97 2.84
CA ILE A 60 -4.02 -6.60 2.30
C ILE A 60 -2.57 -6.13 2.28
N ALA A 61 -2.09 -5.68 1.12
CA ALA A 61 -0.80 -4.99 1.01
C ALA A 61 -1.03 -3.48 0.81
N LEU A 62 -0.40 -2.66 1.66
CA LEU A 62 -0.43 -1.20 1.58
C LEU A 62 0.97 -0.65 1.32
N THR A 63 1.12 0.06 0.21
CA THR A 63 2.36 0.78 -0.10
C THR A 63 2.16 2.29 -0.07
N LEU A 64 3.14 3.02 0.44
CA LEU A 64 3.08 4.48 0.53
C LEU A 64 4.48 5.11 0.60
N PRO A 65 4.64 6.37 0.16
CA PRO A 65 5.88 7.11 0.37
C PRO A 65 6.03 7.48 1.85
N GLY A 66 7.25 7.56 2.36
CA GLY A 66 7.53 7.98 3.74
C GLY A 66 8.34 6.96 4.54
N LEU A 67 8.42 7.19 5.85
CA LEU A 67 9.12 6.32 6.79
C LEU A 67 8.14 5.29 7.35
N VAL A 68 8.40 4.02 7.04
CA VAL A 68 7.55 2.89 7.44
C VAL A 68 8.38 1.91 8.25
N ASN A 69 7.85 1.49 9.39
CA ASN A 69 8.29 0.30 10.10
C ASN A 69 7.43 -0.88 9.62
N SER A 70 7.94 -1.62 8.64
CA SER A 70 7.21 -2.73 8.01
C SER A 70 6.92 -3.88 8.96
N ASP A 71 7.83 -4.19 9.89
CA ASP A 71 7.67 -5.28 10.86
C ASP A 71 6.47 -5.05 11.80
N LYS A 72 6.21 -3.78 12.12
CA LYS A 72 5.08 -3.38 13.00
C LYS A 72 3.87 -2.86 12.23
N GLY A 73 3.99 -2.62 10.93
CA GLY A 73 2.95 -1.99 10.12
C GLY A 73 2.68 -0.52 10.47
N ILE A 74 3.67 0.18 11.01
CA ILE A 74 3.54 1.58 11.49
C ILE A 74 4.12 2.56 10.47
N VAL A 75 3.32 3.57 10.10
CA VAL A 75 3.75 4.74 9.34
C VAL A 75 4.26 5.80 10.32
N LEU A 76 5.58 5.97 10.37
CA LEU A 76 6.22 6.92 11.28
C LEU A 76 5.95 8.37 10.84
N GLN A 77 6.02 8.62 9.53
CA GLN A 77 5.67 9.88 8.88
C GLN A 77 5.55 9.65 7.36
N MET A 78 4.79 10.49 6.66
CA MET A 78 4.74 10.46 5.20
C MET A 78 4.60 11.86 4.58
N PRO A 79 4.99 12.03 3.31
CA PRO A 79 4.70 13.26 2.58
C PRO A 79 3.20 13.46 2.40
N HIS A 80 2.79 14.72 2.23
CA HIS A 80 1.41 15.16 1.94
C HIS A 80 0.41 15.07 3.09
N TYR A 81 0.39 13.99 3.88
CA TYR A 81 -0.51 13.83 5.03
C TYR A 81 0.21 14.11 6.36
N ASN A 82 -0.51 14.69 7.33
CA ASN A 82 -0.01 14.98 8.68
C ASN A 82 -0.09 13.73 9.58
N VAL A 83 0.75 12.74 9.27
CA VAL A 83 0.80 11.44 9.96
C VAL A 83 2.01 11.36 10.88
N LYS A 84 1.82 10.83 12.08
CA LYS A 84 2.87 10.56 13.06
C LYS A 84 2.60 9.26 13.84
N ASN A 85 3.45 8.26 13.64
CA ASN A 85 3.35 6.94 14.30
C ASN A 85 1.97 6.28 14.18
N LEU A 86 1.36 6.33 13.00
CA LEU A 86 0.09 5.68 12.72
C LEU A 86 0.28 4.18 12.55
N ASN A 87 -0.36 3.36 13.40
CA ASN A 87 -0.38 1.91 13.24
C ASN A 87 -1.47 1.46 12.26
N VAL A 88 -1.30 1.80 10.98
CA VAL A 88 -2.30 1.57 9.95
C VAL A 88 -2.62 0.09 9.74
N ALA A 89 -1.63 -0.81 9.95
CA ALA A 89 -1.85 -2.24 9.83
C ALA A 89 -2.82 -2.77 10.88
N GLU A 90 -2.66 -2.33 12.14
CA GLU A 90 -3.55 -2.74 13.23
C GLU A 90 -4.97 -2.23 13.01
N GLU A 91 -5.14 -0.99 12.56
CA GLU A 91 -6.46 -0.41 12.31
C GLU A 91 -7.18 -1.09 11.15
N ILE A 92 -6.49 -1.38 10.05
CA ILE A 92 -7.08 -2.16 8.94
C ILE A 92 -7.39 -3.60 9.39
N PHE A 93 -6.51 -4.23 10.18
CA PHE A 93 -6.74 -5.59 10.70
C PHE A 93 -7.98 -5.65 11.60
N LYS A 94 -8.21 -4.65 12.45
CA LYS A 94 -9.39 -4.59 13.34
C LYS A 94 -10.70 -4.63 12.56
N VAL A 95 -10.76 -3.98 11.41
CA VAL A 95 -11.97 -3.89 10.58
C VAL A 95 -12.12 -5.10 9.66
N THR A 96 -11.02 -5.59 9.07
CA THR A 96 -11.07 -6.61 8.01
C THR A 96 -10.81 -8.04 8.52
N GLY A 97 -10.11 -8.18 9.64
CA GLY A 97 -9.58 -9.47 10.12
C GLY A 97 -8.45 -10.05 9.26
N LEU A 98 -8.00 -9.33 8.22
CA LEU A 98 -7.02 -9.82 7.24
C LEU A 98 -5.59 -9.40 7.63
N PRO A 99 -4.58 -10.26 7.43
CA PRO A 99 -3.18 -9.85 7.57
C PRO A 99 -2.84 -8.64 6.69
N VAL A 100 -2.21 -7.62 7.29
CA VAL A 100 -1.87 -6.37 6.60
C VAL A 100 -0.36 -6.19 6.52
N PHE A 101 0.16 -6.03 5.30
CA PHE A 101 1.57 -5.77 5.04
C PHE A 101 1.76 -4.33 4.60
N VAL A 102 2.60 -3.57 5.31
CA VAL A 102 2.84 -2.15 5.02
C VAL A 102 4.29 -1.94 4.62
N ALA A 103 4.52 -1.29 3.48
CA ALA A 103 5.87 -1.04 2.99
C ALA A 103 6.04 0.35 2.40
N ASN A 104 7.27 0.86 2.47
CA ASN A 104 7.67 2.02 1.70
C ASN A 104 7.59 1.69 0.20
N ASP A 105 7.05 2.62 -0.59
CA ASP A 105 6.81 2.40 -2.01
C ASP A 105 8.05 2.09 -2.85
N THR A 106 9.18 2.75 -2.60
CA THR A 106 10.42 2.52 -3.35
C THR A 106 11.01 1.15 -3.04
N ARG A 107 10.98 0.72 -1.77
CA ARG A 107 11.44 -0.61 -1.37
C ARG A 107 10.53 -1.71 -1.91
N ALA A 108 9.22 -1.51 -1.82
CA ALA A 108 8.24 -2.44 -2.38
C ALA A 108 8.38 -2.56 -3.91
N TRP A 109 8.68 -1.45 -4.60
CA TRP A 109 8.91 -1.48 -6.04
C TRP A 109 10.19 -2.24 -6.41
N ALA A 110 11.29 -2.05 -5.69
CA ALA A 110 12.50 -2.84 -5.93
C ALA A 110 12.25 -4.35 -5.74
N LEU A 111 11.47 -4.73 -4.73
CA LEU A 111 11.05 -6.11 -4.53
C LEU A 111 10.15 -6.59 -5.69
N ALA A 112 9.22 -5.76 -6.17
CA ALA A 112 8.37 -6.11 -7.30
C ALA A 112 9.18 -6.32 -8.59
N GLU A 113 10.20 -5.50 -8.87
CA GLU A 113 11.09 -5.73 -10.02
C GLU A 113 11.91 -7.02 -9.90
N ASN A 114 12.31 -7.39 -8.68
CA ASN A 114 13.02 -8.65 -8.43
C ASN A 114 12.10 -9.88 -8.51
N LEU A 115 10.83 -9.77 -8.13
CA LEU A 115 9.89 -10.90 -8.18
C LEU A 115 9.19 -11.06 -9.53
N PHE A 116 8.86 -9.95 -10.19
CA PHE A 116 7.96 -9.94 -11.35
C PHE A 116 8.46 -9.09 -12.51
N GLY A 117 9.51 -8.28 -12.32
CA GLY A 117 9.99 -7.32 -13.30
C GLY A 117 11.36 -7.67 -13.87
N HIS A 118 12.17 -6.64 -14.09
CA HIS A 118 13.39 -6.75 -14.90
C HIS A 118 14.64 -7.23 -14.13
N SER A 119 14.53 -7.48 -12.82
CA SER A 119 15.65 -7.94 -12.00
C SER A 119 15.45 -9.34 -11.43
N GLN A 120 14.59 -10.16 -12.04
CA GLN A 120 14.35 -11.57 -11.64
C GLN A 120 15.61 -12.43 -11.75
N ASP A 121 16.48 -12.17 -12.73
CA ASP A 121 17.71 -12.93 -12.95
C ASP A 121 18.91 -12.42 -12.13
N CYS A 122 18.68 -11.48 -11.20
CA CYS A 122 19.73 -10.79 -10.44
C CYS A 122 19.47 -10.88 -8.93
N ASP A 123 20.30 -11.64 -8.21
CA ASP A 123 20.25 -11.73 -6.75
C ASP A 123 20.66 -10.42 -6.05
N ASN A 124 21.45 -9.58 -6.72
CA ASN A 124 21.85 -8.28 -6.20
C ASN A 124 21.49 -7.19 -7.20
N SER A 125 20.66 -6.23 -6.78
CA SER A 125 20.20 -5.16 -7.65
C SER A 125 19.93 -3.86 -6.89
N VAL A 126 20.02 -2.74 -7.61
CA VAL A 126 19.67 -1.43 -7.08
C VAL A 126 18.67 -0.76 -8.03
N LEU A 127 17.45 -0.56 -7.55
CA LEU A 127 16.45 0.25 -8.22
C LEU A 127 16.62 1.71 -7.81
N ILE A 128 16.77 2.61 -8.77
CA ILE A 128 16.80 4.05 -8.53
C ILE A 128 15.48 4.66 -8.99
N SER A 129 14.71 5.17 -8.04
CA SER A 129 13.45 5.87 -8.29
C SER A 129 13.69 7.38 -8.36
N ILE A 130 13.35 7.98 -9.51
CA ILE A 130 13.48 9.42 -9.77
C ILE A 130 12.08 10.00 -10.01
N HIS A 131 11.49 10.59 -8.98
CA HIS A 131 10.19 11.26 -9.04
C HIS A 131 10.24 12.61 -8.32
N HIS A 132 9.36 12.83 -7.34
CA HIS A 132 9.39 14.02 -6.50
C HIS A 132 10.58 14.03 -5.51
N GLY A 133 11.22 12.89 -5.34
CA GLY A 133 12.47 12.73 -4.62
C GLY A 133 13.31 11.67 -5.31
N LEU A 134 14.52 11.46 -4.79
CA LEU A 134 15.40 10.38 -5.18
C LEU A 134 15.33 9.28 -4.12
N GLY A 135 14.99 8.07 -4.53
CA GLY A 135 14.96 6.89 -3.67
C GLY A 135 15.77 5.75 -4.29
N ALA A 136 16.33 4.90 -3.45
CA ALA A 136 16.98 3.66 -3.89
C ALA A 136 16.41 2.47 -3.12
N GLY A 137 16.02 1.43 -3.82
CA GLY A 137 15.74 0.11 -3.25
C GLY A 137 16.89 -0.83 -3.59
N ILE A 138 17.38 -1.56 -2.59
CA ILE A 138 18.53 -2.46 -2.72
C ILE A 138 18.04 -3.86 -2.37
N ILE A 139 18.31 -4.81 -3.26
CA ILE A 139 18.12 -6.25 -3.06
C ILE A 139 19.50 -6.89 -2.90
#